data_AF-A0A1F7X7J5-F1
#
_entry.id   AF-A0A1F7X7J5-F1
#
_cell.length_a   1.000
_cell.length_b   1.000
_cell.length_c   1.000
_cell.angle_alpha   90.00
_cell.angle_beta   90.00
_cell.angle_gamma   90.00
#
_symmetry.space_group_name_H-M   'P 1'
#
loop_
_entity.id
_entity.type
_entity.pdbx_description
1 polymer ?
#
loop_
_entity_poly.entity_id
_entity_poly.type
_entity_poly.pdbx_seq_one_letter_code
_entity_poly.pdbx_strand_id
1 'polypeptide(L)' 'MKIIKSASLTLFVFGLLGWLYIAAVALVHPETLTIQLTHFAPWPREDTFGEISFAVSFISFFIWNLLKDNK' A
#
# COMPACT_ATOMS: atom_id res chain seq x y z
N MET A 1 -8.45 19.64 -9.75
CA MET A 1 -8.53 18.52 -8.76
C MET A 1 -8.80 17.14 -9.36
N LYS A 2 -9.19 16.97 -10.65
CA LYS A 2 -9.44 15.63 -11.24
C LYS A 2 -8.23 14.68 -11.18
N ILE A 3 -7.03 15.19 -11.47
CA ILE A 3 -5.78 14.39 -11.43
C ILE A 3 -5.50 13.87 -10.02
N ILE A 4 -5.64 14.74 -9.00
CA ILE A 4 -5.43 14.36 -7.59
C ILE A 4 -6.43 13.28 -7.18
N LYS A 5 -7.71 13.43 -7.53
CA LYS A 5 -8.73 12.43 -7.24
C LYS A 5 -8.41 11.07 -7.87
N SER A 6 -8.01 11.04 -9.14
CA SER A 6 -7.64 9.80 -9.82
C SER A 6 -6.37 9.20 -9.22
N ALA A 7 -5.35 10.01 -8.94
CA ALA A 7 -4.11 9.56 -8.31
C ALA A 7 -4.36 8.97 -6.92
N SER A 8 -5.19 9.61 -6.09
CA SER A 8 -5.57 9.09 -4.77
C SER A 8 -6.35 7.79 -4.87
N LEU A 9 -7.25 7.63 -5.85
CA LEU A 9 -7.95 6.36 -6.04
C LEU A 9 -6.96 5.24 -6.43
N THR A 10 -6.04 5.53 -7.36
CA THR A 10 -5.02 4.58 -7.79
C THR A 10 -4.13 4.18 -6.62
N LEU A 11 -3.57 5.14 -5.88
CA LEU A 11 -2.71 4.89 -4.73
C LEU A 11 -3.46 4.14 -3.62
N PHE A 12 -4.74 4.43 -3.41
CA PHE A 12 -5.59 3.67 -2.50
C PHE A 12 -5.68 2.19 -2.91
N VAL A 13 -6.06 1.91 -4.16
CA VAL A 13 -6.28 0.54 -4.63
C VAL A 13 -4.97 -0.26 -4.63
N PHE A 14 -3.90 0.28 -5.24
CA PHE A 14 -2.62 -0.42 -5.34
C PHE A 14 -1.93 -0.55 -3.98
N GLY A 15 -2.00 0.48 -3.12
CA GLY A 15 -1.50 0.39 -1.75
C GLY A 15 -2.25 -0.66 -0.93
N LEU A 16 -3.58 -0.74 -1.07
CA LEU A 16 -4.39 -1.73 -0.35
C LEU A 16 -4.08 -3.15 -0.82
N LEU A 17 -3.90 -3.36 -2.14
CA LEU A 17 -3.47 -4.64 -2.69
C LEU A 17 -2.06 -5.04 -2.21
N GLY A 18 -1.13 -4.09 -2.18
CA GLY A 18 0.23 -4.32 -1.65
C GLY A 18 0.22 -4.71 -0.17
N TRP A 19 -0.62 -4.05 0.64
CA TRP A 19 -0.80 -4.42 2.04
C TRP A 19 -1.45 -5.79 2.20
N LEU A 20 -2.51 -6.09 1.44
CA LEU A 20 -3.16 -7.41 1.46
C LEU A 20 -2.20 -8.54 1.08
N TYR A 21 -1.31 -8.30 0.12
CA TYR A 21 -0.24 -9.24 -0.22
C TYR A 21 0.62 -9.56 1.01
N ILE A 22 1.14 -8.53 1.70
CA ILE A 22 1.97 -8.75 2.90
C ILE A 22 1.17 -9.36 4.05
N ALA A 23 -0.10 -9.00 4.22
CA ALA A 23 -0.97 -9.62 5.22
C ALA A 23 -1.17 -11.12 4.94
N ALA A 24 -1.33 -11.52 3.68
CA ALA A 24 -1.41 -12.91 3.29
C ALA A 24 -0.07 -13.65 3.50
N VAL A 25 1.05 -13.00 3.16
CA VAL A 25 2.39 -13.55 3.43
C VAL A 25 2.61 -13.75 4.92
N ALA A 26 2.22 -12.79 5.77
CA ALA A 26 2.32 -12.92 7.23
C ALA A 26 1.48 -14.07 7.80
N LEU A 27 0.39 -14.43 7.12
CA LEU A 27 -0.47 -15.55 7.52
C LEU A 27 0.09 -16.91 7.09
N VAL A 28 0.66 -16.98 5.88
CA VAL A 28 1.07 -18.25 5.26
C VAL A 28 2.55 -18.57 5.50
N HIS A 29 3.41 -17.55 5.46
CA HIS A 29 4.87 -17.64 5.55
C HIS A 29 5.45 -16.49 6.42
N PRO A 30 5.15 -16.46 7.74
CA PRO A 30 5.61 -15.38 8.62
C PRO A 30 7.14 -15.22 8.65
N GLU A 31 7.88 -16.29 8.37
CA GLU A 31 9.34 -16.30 8.32
C GLU A 31 9.93 -15.42 7.20
N THR A 32 9.18 -15.17 6.11
CA THR A 32 9.69 -14.38 4.98
C THR A 32 9.58 -12.87 5.20
N LEU A 33 8.84 -12.41 6.21
CA LEU A 33 8.62 -10.97 6.44
C LEU A 33 9.90 -10.15 6.63
N THR A 34 10.95 -10.80 7.13
CA THR A 34 12.26 -10.17 7.36
C THR A 34 13.17 -10.21 6.13
N ILE A 35 12.73 -10.88 5.05
CA ILE A 35 13.44 -11.01 3.78
C ILE A 35 13.15 -9.79 2.89
N GLN A 36 14.04 -9.58 1.94
CA GLN A 36 13.98 -8.55 0.92
C GLN A 36 12.80 -8.81 -0.01
N LEU A 37 11.99 -7.78 -0.30
CA LEU A 37 10.84 -7.88 -1.19
C LEU A 37 11.27 -8.18 -2.64
N THR A 38 12.47 -7.75 -3.04
CA THR A 38 12.98 -7.98 -4.40
C THR A 38 14.39 -8.53 -4.35
N HIS A 39 14.72 -9.41 -5.30
CA HIS A 39 16.09 -9.88 -5.50
C HIS A 39 17.05 -8.78 -6.04
N PHE A 40 16.49 -7.64 -6.48
CA PHE A 40 17.26 -6.56 -7.09
C PHE A 40 17.80 -5.55 -6.09
N ALA A 41 17.24 -5.46 -4.89
CA ALA A 41 17.70 -4.53 -3.87
C ALA A 41 17.53 -5.12 -2.46
N PRO A 42 18.52 -4.94 -1.57
CA PRO A 42 18.47 -5.41 -0.17
C PRO A 42 17.40 -4.70 0.67
N TRP A 43 16.76 -3.68 0.12
CA TRP A 43 15.66 -2.94 0.69
C TRP A 43 14.68 -2.59 -0.44
N PRO A 44 13.35 -2.61 -0.22
CA PRO A 44 12.65 -2.78 1.05
C PRO A 44 12.48 -4.24 1.47
N ARG A 45 12.40 -4.47 2.79
CA ARG A 45 11.93 -5.73 3.37
C ARG A 45 10.41 -5.86 3.21
N GLU A 46 9.91 -7.09 3.25
CA GLU A 46 8.47 -7.40 3.17
C GLU A 46 7.66 -6.68 4.26
N ASP A 47 8.15 -6.66 5.51
CA ASP A 47 7.53 -5.93 6.64
C ASP A 47 7.34 -4.43 6.33
N THR A 48 8.41 -3.78 5.88
CA THR A 48 8.48 -2.34 5.62
C THR A 48 7.60 -1.97 4.43
N PHE A 49 7.57 -2.82 3.40
CA PHE A 49 6.70 -2.63 2.25
C PHE A 49 5.22 -2.72 2.63
N GLY A 50 4.85 -3.65 3.51
CA GLY A 50 3.49 -3.78 4.03
C GLY A 50 3.04 -2.53 4.78
N GLU A 51 3.86 -2.04 5.71
CA GLU A 51 3.59 -0.81 6.47
C GLU A 51 3.40 0.42 5.57
N ILE A 52 4.29 0.60 4.59
CA ILE A 52 4.20 1.72 3.64
C ILE A 52 2.94 1.58 2.78
N SER A 53 2.64 0.38 2.30
CA SER A 53 1.45 0.11 1.48
C SER A 53 0.16 0.42 2.25
N PHE A 54 0.11 0.06 3.53
CA PHE A 54 -0.99 0.44 4.41
C PHE A 54 -1.11 1.95 4.55
N ALA A 55 -0.04 2.64 4.92
CA ALA A 55 -0.04 4.08 5.12
C ALA A 55 -0.46 4.84 3.86
N VAL A 56 0.09 4.46 2.70
CA VAL A 56 -0.27 5.04 1.39
C VAL A 56 -1.75 4.80 1.09
N SER A 57 -2.26 3.58 1.31
CA SER A 57 -3.66 3.27 1.06
C SER A 57 -4.60 4.08 1.95
N PHE A 58 -4.29 4.16 3.25
CA PHE A 58 -5.07 4.86 4.24
C PHE A 58 -5.14 6.36 3.92
N ILE A 59 -3.99 7.02 3.75
CA ILE A 59 -3.94 8.46 3.42
C ILE A 59 -4.66 8.74 2.10
N SER A 60 -4.44 7.90 1.09
CA SER A 60 -5.06 8.09 -0.22
C SER A 60 -6.58 7.91 -0.19
N PHE A 61 -7.09 7.02 0.67
CA PHE A 61 -8.53 6.89 0.91
C PHE A 61 -9.12 8.18 1.48
N PHE A 62 -8.51 8.78 2.51
CA PHE A 62 -9.01 10.03 3.09
C PHE A 62 -8.99 11.18 2.07
N ILE A 63 -7.90 11.32 1.32
CA ILE A 63 -7.79 12.36 0.28
C ILE A 63 -8.86 12.14 -0.80
N TRP A 64 -9.02 10.90 -1.27
CA TRP A 64 -10.06 10.59 -2.26
C TRP A 64 -11.47 10.87 -1.74
N ASN A 65 -11.75 10.52 -0.48
CA ASN A 65 -13.06 10.74 0.14
C ASN A 65 -13.36 12.24 0.30
N LEU A 66 -12.40 13.03 0.79
CA LEU A 66 -12.51 14.50 0.85
C LEU A 66 -12.78 15.12 -0.52
N LEU A 67 -12.09 14.65 -1.57
CA LEU A 67 -12.29 15.14 -2.94
C LEU A 67 -13.55 14.59 -3.61
N LYS A 68 -14.17 13.54 -3.06
CA LYS A 68 -15.43 12.98 -3.54
C LYS A 68 -16.63 13.80 -3.07
N ASP A 69 -16.60 14.29 -1.83
CA ASP A 69 -17.71 15.06 -1.21
C ASP A 69 -17.76 16.53 -1.65
N ASN A 70 -16.69 17.06 -2.26
CA ASN A 70 -16.68 18.40 -2.87
C ASN A 70 -17.40 18.43 -4.24
N LYS A 71 -18.60 17.86 -4.32
CA LYS A 71 -19.39 17.74 -5.55
C LYS A 71 -20.62 18.64 -5.53
#